data_AF-A0A955JP13-F1
#
_entry.id   AF-A0A955JP13-F1
#
_cell.length_a   1.000
_cell.length_b   1.000
_cell.length_c   1.000
_cell.angle_alpha   90.00
_cell.angle_beta   90.00
_cell.angle_gamma   90.00
#
_symmetry.space_group_name_H-M   'P 1'
#
loop_
_entity.id
_entity.type
_entity.pdbx_description
1 polymer ?
#
loop_
_entity_poly.entity_id
_entity_poly.type
_entity_poly.pdbx_seq_one_letter_code
_entity_poly.pdbx_strand_id
1 'polypeptide(L)'
;HFIGVSILISYPFLRWRSVNIGLGIALIVIGIWLQQFRFNPPWSYLFWLGLEPANHTYVDFFPLVRWFGVVLIGIGIGNWLYAKGERQFPLLDLSRVPPVSGLGILGRYALPIYLLHQPILFMLLLVGLWRWG
;
A
#
# COMPACT_ATOMS: atom_id res chain seq x y z
N HIS A 1 4.15 -9.71 0.26
CA HIS A 1 4.21 -10.31 -1.09
C HIS A 1 3.94 -9.28 -2.20
N PHE A 2 2.77 -8.62 -2.25
CA PHE A 2 2.44 -7.59 -3.26
C PHE A 2 3.56 -6.54 -3.47
N ILE A 3 4.02 -5.90 -2.38
CA ILE A 3 5.05 -4.84 -2.46
C ILE A 3 6.33 -5.34 -3.16
N GLY A 4 6.80 -6.55 -2.84
CA GLY A 4 8.00 -7.12 -3.48
C GLY A 4 7.82 -7.36 -4.98
N VAL A 5 6.65 -7.86 -5.38
CA VAL A 5 6.30 -8.06 -6.81
C VAL A 5 6.20 -6.72 -7.53
N SER A 6 5.54 -5.73 -6.93
CA SER A 6 5.44 -4.39 -7.50
C SER A 6 6.81 -3.73 -7.67
N ILE A 7 7.72 -3.88 -6.70
CA ILE A 7 9.10 -3.38 -6.81
C ILE A 7 9.81 -4.04 -8.00
N LEU A 8 9.72 -5.36 -8.14
CA LEU A 8 10.38 -6.09 -9.24
C LEU A 8 9.87 -5.62 -10.61
N ILE A 9 8.54 -5.52 -10.77
CA ILE A 9 7.91 -5.09 -12.02
C ILE A 9 8.15 -3.61 -12.30
N SER A 10 8.36 -2.78 -11.27
CA SER A 10 8.54 -1.33 -11.43
C SER A 10 9.87 -0.93 -12.07
N TYR A 11 10.88 -1.80 -12.02
CA TYR A 11 12.24 -1.49 -12.49
C TYR A 11 12.31 -0.87 -13.90
N PRO A 12 11.67 -1.45 -14.95
CA PRO A 12 11.66 -0.84 -16.28
C PRO A 12 10.93 0.51 -16.34
N PHE A 13 9.94 0.73 -15.47
CA PHE A 13 9.13 1.96 -15.45
C PHE A 13 9.84 3.13 -14.77
N LEU A 14 10.92 2.90 -14.02
CA LEU A 14 11.63 3.96 -13.29
C LEU A 14 12.12 5.12 -14.18
N ARG A 15 12.38 4.87 -15.47
CA ARG A 15 12.86 5.90 -16.40
C ARG A 15 11.76 6.84 -16.90
N TRP A 16 10.50 6.43 -16.82
CA TRP A 16 9.40 7.13 -17.47
C TRP A 16 8.68 8.03 -16.46
N ARG A 17 8.58 9.33 -16.76
CA ARG A 17 8.00 10.31 -15.82
C ARG A 17 6.47 10.38 -15.96
N SER A 18 6.00 11.13 -16.96
CA SER A 18 4.58 11.39 -17.17
C SER A 18 3.83 10.15 -17.67
N VAL A 19 4.51 9.27 -18.41
CA VAL A 19 3.92 8.01 -18.93
C VAL A 19 3.47 7.11 -17.78
N ASN A 20 4.23 7.05 -16.68
CA ASN A 20 3.85 6.25 -15.52
C ASN A 20 2.58 6.75 -14.85
N ILE A 21 2.35 8.07 -14.84
CA ILE A 21 1.13 8.65 -14.29
C ILE A 21 -0.07 8.24 -15.16
N GLY A 22 0.06 8.38 -16.49
CA GLY A 22 -0.98 7.97 -17.44
C GLY A 22 -1.30 6.48 -17.35
N LEU A 23 -0.27 5.63 -17.38
CA LEU A 23 -0.42 4.18 -17.20
C LEU A 23 -1.01 3.83 -15.84
N GLY A 24 -0.59 4.52 -14.79
CA GLY A 24 -1.09 4.29 -13.43
C GLY A 24 -2.58 4.62 -13.30
N ILE A 25 -3.03 5.74 -13.87
CA ILE A 25 -4.46 6.09 -13.93
C ILE A 25 -5.22 5.05 -14.73
N ALA A 26 -4.72 4.65 -15.90
CA ALA A 26 -5.36 3.62 -16.72
C ALA A 26 -5.52 2.30 -15.96
N LEU A 27 -4.49 1.85 -15.25
CA LEU A 27 -4.54 0.62 -14.45
C LEU A 27 -5.49 0.72 -13.26
N ILE A 28 -5.61 1.88 -12.61
CA ILE A 28 -6.60 2.10 -11.56
C ILE A 28 -8.01 2.01 -12.12
N VAL A 29 -8.30 2.68 -13.24
CA VAL A 29 -9.62 2.66 -13.89
C VAL A 29 -9.98 1.24 -14.32
N ILE A 30 -9.05 0.54 -14.99
CA ILE A 30 -9.24 -0.86 -15.39
C ILE A 30 -9.46 -1.75 -14.16
N GLY A 31 -8.69 -1.54 -13.09
CA GLY A 31 -8.83 -2.30 -11.85
C GLY A 31 -10.19 -2.11 -11.17
N ILE A 32 -10.69 -0.87 -11.10
CA ILE A 32 -12.03 -0.57 -10.56
C ILE A 32 -13.12 -1.21 -11.43
N TRP A 33 -12.96 -1.14 -12.75
CA TRP A 33 -13.89 -1.76 -13.70
C TRP A 33 -13.90 -3.29 -13.56
N LEU A 34 -12.72 -3.93 -13.47
CA LEU A 34 -12.60 -5.38 -13.27
C LEU A 34 -13.23 -5.83 -11.95
N GLN A 35 -13.13 -5.02 -10.90
CA GLN A 35 -13.75 -5.30 -9.60
C GLN A 35 -15.28 -5.28 -9.61
N GLN A 36 -15.94 -4.78 -10.67
CA GLN A 36 -17.39 -4.88 -10.82
C GLN A 36 -17.84 -6.29 -11.20
N PHE A 37 -16.92 -7.11 -11.74
CA PHE A 37 -17.23 -8.45 -12.21
C PHE A 37 -16.80 -9.48 -11.16
N ARG A 38 -17.55 -10.57 -11.08
CA ARG A 38 -17.22 -11.75 -10.28
C ARG A 38 -16.98 -12.90 -11.23
N PHE A 39 -15.83 -13.57 -11.07
CA PHE A 39 -15.39 -14.61 -12.00
C PHE A 39 -15.55 -15.99 -11.37
N ASN A 40 -16.05 -16.94 -12.16
CA ASN A 40 -16.08 -18.36 -11.81
C ASN A 40 -14.75 -19.04 -12.22
N PRO A 41 -14.41 -20.21 -11.64
CA PRO A 41 -13.26 -21.00 -12.07
C PRO A 41 -13.32 -21.29 -13.59
N PRO A 42 -12.19 -21.26 -14.32
CA PRO A 42 -10.81 -21.19 -13.83
C PRO A 42 -10.24 -19.76 -13.65
N TRP A 43 -10.94 -18.72 -14.10
CA TRP A 43 -10.43 -17.34 -14.06
C TRP A 43 -10.33 -16.77 -12.64
N SER A 44 -11.08 -17.34 -11.69
CA SER A 44 -10.98 -17.02 -10.27
C SER A 44 -9.61 -17.33 -9.65
N TYR A 45 -8.77 -18.19 -10.27
CA TYR A 45 -7.40 -18.44 -9.79
C TYR A 45 -6.46 -17.24 -10.02
N LEU A 46 -6.82 -16.33 -10.93
CA LEU A 46 -6.11 -15.07 -11.17
C LEU A 46 -6.62 -13.93 -10.26
N PHE A 47 -7.16 -14.27 -9.10
CA PHE A 47 -7.64 -13.29 -8.13
C PHE A 47 -6.57 -12.24 -7.82
N TRP A 48 -5.32 -12.65 -7.60
CA TRP A 48 -4.19 -11.75 -7.33
C TRP A 48 -3.99 -10.65 -8.39
N LEU A 49 -4.42 -10.86 -9.64
CA LEU A 49 -4.35 -9.86 -10.70
C LEU A 49 -5.46 -8.80 -10.56
N GLY A 50 -6.62 -9.18 -10.05
CA GLY A 50 -7.82 -8.32 -10.02
C GLY A 50 -9.14 -9.04 -10.21
N LEU A 51 -9.13 -10.36 -10.49
CA LEU A 51 -10.33 -11.14 -10.82
C LEU A 51 -10.93 -11.75 -9.55
N GLU A 52 -11.79 -11.00 -8.87
CA GLU A 52 -12.33 -11.42 -7.57
C GLU A 52 -13.28 -12.63 -7.71
N PRO A 53 -13.11 -13.69 -6.90
CA PRO A 53 -14.04 -14.82 -6.85
C PRO A 53 -15.39 -14.40 -6.27
N ALA A 54 -16.48 -14.99 -6.76
CA ALA A 54 -17.83 -14.72 -6.23
C ALA A 54 -18.01 -15.13 -4.75
N ASN A 55 -17.26 -16.13 -4.27
CA ASN A 55 -17.57 -16.85 -3.04
C ASN A 55 -16.58 -16.60 -1.89
N HIS A 56 -15.64 -15.65 -2.00
CA HIS A 56 -14.67 -15.37 -0.94
C HIS A 56 -14.43 -13.88 -0.80
N THR A 57 -14.60 -13.38 0.42
CA THR A 57 -14.22 -12.02 0.80
C THR A 57 -12.92 -12.09 1.58
N TYR A 58 -11.92 -11.36 1.12
CA TYR A 58 -10.63 -11.26 1.79
C TYR A 58 -10.56 -9.91 2.52
N VAL A 59 -10.12 -9.93 3.78
CA VAL A 59 -10.01 -8.71 4.59
C VAL A 59 -8.88 -7.80 4.09
N ASP A 60 -7.75 -8.39 3.71
CA ASP A 60 -6.52 -7.65 3.31
C ASP A 60 -6.10 -7.97 1.87
N PHE A 61 -7.02 -7.81 0.91
CA PHE A 61 -6.74 -8.13 -0.49
C PHE A 61 -6.40 -6.90 -1.34
N PHE A 62 -5.22 -6.93 -1.93
CA PHE A 62 -4.66 -5.87 -2.77
C PHE A 62 -4.49 -6.36 -4.22
N PRO A 63 -5.51 -6.22 -5.08
CA PRO A 63 -5.41 -6.67 -6.47
C PRO A 63 -4.31 -5.93 -7.25
N LEU A 64 -3.45 -6.69 -7.92
CA LEU A 64 -2.22 -6.17 -8.50
C LEU A 64 -2.48 -5.05 -9.50
N VAL A 65 -3.44 -5.21 -10.42
CA VAL A 65 -3.72 -4.22 -11.47
C VAL A 65 -4.07 -2.85 -10.88
N ARG A 66 -5.00 -2.80 -9.92
CA ARG A 66 -5.43 -1.54 -9.30
C ARG A 66 -4.30 -0.89 -8.49
N TRP A 67 -3.65 -1.67 -7.64
CA TRP A 67 -2.66 -1.13 -6.70
C TRP A 67 -1.30 -0.85 -7.34
N PHE A 68 -0.92 -1.60 -8.38
CA PHE A 68 0.27 -1.29 -9.17
C PHE A 68 0.11 0.05 -9.89
N GLY A 69 -1.12 0.42 -10.30
CA GLY A 69 -1.39 1.76 -10.83
C GLY A 69 -1.04 2.87 -9.85
N VAL A 70 -1.35 2.69 -8.55
CA VAL A 70 -0.96 3.63 -7.48
C VAL A 70 0.57 3.70 -7.34
N VAL A 71 1.25 2.56 -7.42
CA VAL A 71 2.72 2.48 -7.39
C VAL A 71 3.34 3.27 -8.56
N LEU A 72 2.82 3.10 -9.79
CA LEU A 72 3.31 3.84 -10.95
C LEU A 72 3.12 5.35 -10.83
N ILE A 73 1.97 5.81 -10.33
CA ILE A 73 1.74 7.23 -10.05
C ILE A 73 2.77 7.74 -9.03
N GLY A 74 3.01 6.98 -7.96
CA GLY A 74 4.03 7.30 -6.96
C GLY A 74 5.43 7.42 -7.55
N ILE A 75 5.81 6.51 -8.46
CA ILE A 75 7.09 6.59 -9.19
C ILE A 75 7.14 7.82 -10.10
N GLY A 76 6.06 8.13 -10.82
CA GLY A 76 5.97 9.31 -11.67
C GLY A 76 6.14 10.61 -10.89
N ILE A 77 5.44 10.74 -9.76
CA ILE A 77 5.57 11.89 -8.85
C ILE A 77 6.96 11.94 -8.23
N GLY A 78 7.48 10.80 -7.76
CA GLY A 78 8.83 10.69 -7.20
C GLY A 78 9.90 11.16 -8.19
N ASN A 79 9.77 10.78 -9.47
CA ASN A 79 10.67 11.22 -10.52
C ASN A 79 10.62 12.73 -10.81
N TRP A 80 9.50 13.41 -10.52
CA TRP A 80 9.37 14.86 -10.62
C TRP A 80 9.96 15.57 -9.39
N LEU A 81 9.62 15.07 -8.20
CA LEU A 81 10.02 15.68 -6.92
C LEU A 81 11.48 15.40 -6.53
N TYR A 82 12.03 14.27 -6.97
CA TYR A 82 13.37 13.78 -6.65
C TYR A 82 14.18 13.50 -7.91
N ALA A 83 14.28 14.47 -8.82
CA ALA A 83 15.09 14.33 -10.02
C ALA A 83 16.55 14.01 -9.65
N LYS A 84 17.11 12.95 -10.27
CA LYS A 84 18.47 12.44 -10.00
C LYS A 84 18.70 11.98 -8.55
N GLY A 85 17.64 11.67 -7.81
CA GLY A 85 17.74 11.29 -6.38
C GLY A 85 17.87 12.49 -5.45
N GLU A 86 17.89 13.71 -5.98
CA GLU A 86 17.95 14.94 -5.21
C GLU A 86 16.58 15.60 -5.15
N ARG A 87 16.20 16.03 -3.95
CA ARG A 87 14.96 16.76 -3.73
C ARG A 87 14.98 18.09 -4.48
N GLN A 88 13.96 18.34 -5.29
CA GLN A 88 13.86 19.54 -6.14
C GLN A 88 13.07 20.69 -5.47
N PHE A 89 12.72 20.56 -4.20
CA PHE A 89 11.91 21.54 -3.46
C PHE A 89 12.48 21.79 -2.06
N PRO A 90 12.38 23.04 -1.55
CA PRO A 90 12.81 23.36 -0.20
C PRO A 90 11.86 22.72 0.82
N LEU A 91 12.43 22.09 1.85
CA LEU A 91 11.68 21.63 3.02
C LEU A 91 12.21 22.32 4.26
N LEU A 92 11.29 22.72 5.13
CA LEU A 92 11.60 23.24 6.46
C LEU A 92 12.12 22.10 7.35
N ASP A 93 13.24 22.32 8.04
CA ASP A 93 13.73 21.36 9.03
C ASP A 93 12.90 21.48 10.32
N LEU A 94 11.88 20.62 10.41
CA LEU A 94 10.99 20.52 11.57
C LEU A 94 11.46 19.47 12.58
N SER A 95 12.63 18.86 12.39
CA SER A 95 13.10 17.71 13.19
C SER A 95 13.25 18.04 14.68
N ARG A 96 13.46 19.32 15.00
CA ARG A 96 13.61 19.83 16.37
C ARG A 96 12.30 20.31 17.01
N VAL A 97 11.21 20.34 16.24
CA VAL A 97 9.90 20.75 16.76
C VAL A 97 9.35 19.62 17.64
N PRO A 98 9.02 19.85 18.93
CA PRO A 98 8.70 18.80 19.88
C PRO A 98 7.64 17.77 19.42
N PRO A 99 6.47 18.17 18.86
CA PRO A 99 5.51 17.19 18.36
C PRO A 99 6.04 16.37 17.17
N VAL A 100 6.85 16.97 16.29
CA VAL A 100 7.43 16.29 15.12
C VAL A 100 8.52 15.31 15.54
N SER A 101 9.37 15.72 16.48
CA SER A 101 10.41 14.86 17.06
C SER A 101 9.81 13.65 17.78
N GLY A 102 8.72 13.85 18.54
CA GLY A 102 7.96 12.78 19.19
C GLY A 102 7.38 11.75 18.20
N LEU A 103 6.78 12.23 17.10
CA LEU A 103 6.34 11.35 16.00
C LEU A 103 7.51 10.59 15.37
N GLY A 104 8.68 11.22 15.23
CA GLY A 104 9.90 10.57 14.74
C GLY A 104 10.35 9.41 15.64
N ILE A 105 10.22 9.55 16.96
CA ILE A 105 10.53 8.48 17.93
C ILE A 105 9.52 7.33 17.79
N LEU A 106 8.22 7.63 17.71
CA LEU A 106 7.18 6.62 17.50
C LEU A 106 7.41 5.84 16.19
N GLY A 107 7.78 6.53 15.11
CA GLY A 107 8.14 5.91 13.84
C GLY A 107 9.38 5.00 13.95
N ARG A 108 10.39 5.38 14.72
CA ARG A 108 11.61 4.58 14.95
C ARG A 108 11.31 3.25 15.64
N TYR A 109 10.36 3.23 16.56
CA TYR A 109 9.93 2.03 17.27
C TYR A 109 8.66 1.40 16.70
N ALA A 110 8.26 1.76 15.47
CA ALA A 110 7.02 1.28 14.86
C ALA A 110 6.94 -0.25 14.79
N LEU A 111 8.06 -0.96 14.53
CA LEU A 111 8.06 -2.42 14.44
C LEU A 111 7.79 -3.10 15.81
N PRO A 112 8.52 -2.79 16.89
CA PRO A 112 8.16 -3.27 18.24
C PRO A 112 6.73 -2.92 18.63
N ILE A 113 6.31 -1.67 18.38
CA ILE A 113 4.94 -1.20 18.70
C ILE A 113 3.91 -2.06 17.96
N TYR A 114 4.11 -2.29 16.66
CA TYR A 114 3.23 -3.11 15.82
C TYR A 114 3.13 -4.56 16.33
N LEU A 115 4.26 -5.16 16.69
CA LEU A 115 4.30 -6.53 17.20
C LEU A 115 3.63 -6.67 18.57
N LEU A 116 3.80 -5.69 19.45
CA LEU A 116 3.22 -5.70 20.80
C LEU A 116 1.74 -5.35 20.83
N HIS A 117 1.25 -4.56 19.88
CA HIS A 117 -0.15 -4.15 19.84
C HIS A 117 -1.11 -5.36 19.69
N GLN A 118 -0.76 -6.35 18.85
CA GLN A 118 -1.57 -7.54 18.64
C GLN A 118 -1.85 -8.34 19.94
N PRO A 119 -0.83 -8.81 20.69
CA PRO A 119 -1.06 -9.54 21.94
C PRO A 119 -1.75 -8.69 23.02
N ILE A 120 -1.47 -7.38 23.08
CA ILE A 120 -2.13 -6.47 24.01
C ILE A 120 -3.64 -6.39 23.73
N LEU A 121 -4.04 -6.23 22.46
CA LEU A 121 -5.46 -6.23 22.09
C LEU A 121 -6.13 -7.56 22.44
N PHE A 122 -5.48 -8.69 22.17
CA PHE A 122 -6.01 -10.01 22.54
C PHE A 122 -6.20 -10.15 24.06
N MET A 123 -5.23 -9.71 24.88
CA MET A 123 -5.38 -9.72 26.34
C MET A 123 -6.54 -8.84 26.81
N LEU A 124 -6.66 -7.62 26.29
CA LEU A 124 -7.75 -6.70 26.65
C LEU A 124 -9.12 -7.29 26.29
N LEU A 125 -9.24 -7.89 25.11
CA LEU A 125 -10.48 -8.54 24.67
C LEU A 125 -10.85 -9.72 25.58
N LEU A 126 -9.88 -10.57 25.94
CA LEU A 126 -10.10 -11.71 26.83
C LEU A 126 -10.53 -11.29 28.23
N VAL A 127 -9.88 -10.27 28.81
CA VAL A 127 -10.28 -9.73 30.12
C VAL A 127 -11.68 -9.11 30.05
N GLY A 128 -12.00 -8.40 28.96
CA GLY A 128 -13.33 -7.85 28.73
C GLY A 128 -14.41 -8.94 28.68
N LEU A 129 -14.17 -10.02 27.92
CA LEU A 129 -15.09 -11.16 27.83
C LEU A 129 -15.26 -11.87 29.18
N TRP A 130 -14.16 -12.10 29.92
CA TRP A 130 -14.21 -12.78 31.22
C TRP A 130 -15.00 -12.00 32.27
N ARG A 131 -15.06 -10.66 32.18
CA ARG A 131 -15.84 -9.84 33.12
C ARG A 131 -17.33 -9.77 32.78
N TRP A 132 -17.75 -10.24 31.60
CA TRP A 132 -19.12 -10.12 31.08
C TRP A 132 -19.80 -11.48 30.81
N GLY A 133 -19.12 -12.60 31.03
CA GLY A 133 -19.66 -13.97 30.97
C GLY A 133 -19.68 -14.61 32.34
#